data_AF-G5DWX3-F1
#
_entry.id   AF-G5DWX3-F1
#
_cell.length_a   1.000
_cell.length_b   1.000
_cell.length_c   1.000
_cell.angle_alpha   90.00
_cell.angle_beta   90.00
_cell.angle_gamma   90.00
#
_symmetry.space_group_name_H-M   'P 1'
#
loop_
_entity.id
_entity.type
_entity.pdbx_description
1 polymer ?
#
loop_
_entity_poly.entity_id
_entity_poly.type
_entity_poly.pdbx_seq_one_letter_code
_entity_poly.pdbx_strand_id
1 'polypeptide(L)' 'IHFYNLANQAVERGAGSDGQRVTYSLIKLKLGDLFYRLVSQKFEDPAEGEDVLVAKFQKLHDDLIAAFRNLEDEAR' A
#
# COMPACT_ATOMS: atom_id res chain seq x y z
N ILE A 1 8.02 -5.07 -3.87
CA ILE A 1 8.13 -4.23 -5.09
C ILE A 1 6.87 -3.40 -5.31
N HIS A 2 5.66 -3.99 -5.27
CA HIS A 2 4.41 -3.27 -5.56
C HIS A 2 4.19 -1.98 -4.75
N PHE A 3 4.32 -2.04 -3.41
CA PHE A 3 4.23 -0.86 -2.53
C PHE A 3 5.19 0.26 -2.95
N TYR A 4 6.45 -0.08 -3.28
CA TYR A 4 7.46 0.88 -3.70
C TYR A 4 7.05 1.62 -4.97
N ASN A 5 6.53 0.90 -5.97
CA ASN A 5 6.05 1.49 -7.21
C ASN A 5 4.86 2.43 -6.97
N LEU A 6 3.87 2.00 -6.18
CA LEU A 6 2.71 2.83 -5.82
C LEU A 6 3.12 4.09 -5.06
N ALA A 7 4.03 3.96 -4.10
CA ALA A 7 4.51 5.09 -3.31
C ALA A 7 5.22 6.15 -4.17
N ASN A 8 6.09 5.72 -5.08
CA ASN A 8 6.77 6.64 -6.00
C ASN A 8 5.75 7.34 -6.92
N GLN A 9 4.82 6.60 -7.52
CA GLN A 9 3.79 7.17 -8.38
C GLN A 9 2.93 8.21 -7.66
N ALA A 10 2.50 7.92 -6.43
CA ALA A 10 1.68 8.85 -5.63
C ALA A 10 2.44 10.14 -5.29
N VAL A 11 3.74 10.03 -4.94
CA VAL A 11 4.58 11.20 -4.66
C VAL A 11 4.85 12.03 -5.92
N GLU A 12 5.11 11.38 -7.07
CA GLU A 12 5.37 12.05 -8.34
C GLU A 12 4.12 12.80 -8.86
N ARG A 13 2.93 12.18 -8.77
CA ARG A 13 1.67 12.82 -9.16
C ARG A 13 1.29 13.99 -8.25
N GLY A 14 1.50 13.83 -6.95
CA GLY A 14 1.24 14.89 -5.96
C GLY A 14 2.20 16.09 -6.05
N ALA A 15 3.26 16.01 -6.84
CA ALA A 15 4.22 17.11 -7.02
C ALA A 15 3.81 18.13 -8.11
N GLY A 16 2.83 17.80 -8.97
CA GLY A 16 2.47 18.59 -10.15
C GLY A 16 1.06 19.21 -10.14
N SER A 17 0.30 19.08 -9.06
CA SER A 17 -1.07 19.62 -8.95
C SER A 17 -1.19 20.63 -7.80
N ASP A 18 -2.13 21.57 -7.90
CA ASP A 18 -2.46 22.58 -6.87
C ASP A 18 -3.02 21.98 -5.56
N GLY A 19 -3.12 20.64 -5.47
CA GLY A 19 -3.59 19.88 -4.32
C GLY A 19 -2.54 19.70 -3.22
N GLN A 20 -2.92 19.01 -2.15
CA GLN A 20 -2.03 18.71 -1.05
C GLN A 20 -0.90 17.76 -1.51
N ARG A 21 0.35 18.20 -1.36
CA ARG A 21 1.51 17.37 -1.70
C ARG A 21 1.50 16.06 -0.93
N VAL A 22 1.40 14.94 -1.65
CA VAL A 22 1.60 13.60 -1.08
C VAL A 22 3.08 13.43 -0.70
N THR A 23 3.33 13.15 0.58
CA THR A 23 4.67 12.90 1.11
C THR A 23 4.78 11.49 1.67
N TYR A 24 6.00 10.97 1.78
CA TYR A 24 6.22 9.67 2.42
C TYR A 24 5.71 9.62 3.87
N SER A 25 5.85 10.72 4.62
CA SER A 25 5.32 10.82 5.99
C SER A 25 3.80 10.64 6.02
N LEU A 26 3.07 11.22 5.06
CA LEU A 26 1.63 11.05 4.93
C LEU A 26 1.26 9.61 4.56
N ILE A 27 1.96 9.01 3.59
CA ILE A 27 1.78 7.60 3.19
C ILE A 27 1.94 6.69 4.41
N LYS A 28 3.02 6.86 5.19
CA LYS A 28 3.30 6.03 6.37
C LYS A 28 2.23 6.21 7.46
N LEU A 29 1.75 7.43 7.67
CA LEU A 29 0.70 7.72 8.65
C LEU A 29 -0.63 7.05 8.25
N LYS A 30 -1.05 7.21 7.00
CA LYS A 30 -2.35 6.76 6.52
C LYS A 30 -2.41 5.25 6.26
N LEU A 31 -1.30 4.66 5.80
CA LEU A 31 -1.24 3.25 5.39
C LEU A 31 -0.52 2.36 6.43
N GLY A 32 -0.50 2.77 7.71
CA GLY A 32 0.25 2.07 8.75
C GLY A 32 -0.14 0.59 8.93
N ASP A 33 -1.44 0.28 8.85
CA ASP A 33 -1.93 -1.11 8.92
C ASP A 33 -1.43 -1.95 7.73
N LEU A 34 -1.52 -1.43 6.52
CA LEU A 34 -1.04 -2.11 5.31
C LEU A 34 0.49 -2.30 5.35
N PHE A 35 1.22 -1.33 5.90
CA PHE A 35 2.65 -1.44 6.12
C PHE A 35 2.98 -2.56 7.11
N TYR A 36 2.23 -2.66 8.21
CA TYR A 36 2.37 -3.76 9.16
C TYR A 36 2.09 -5.11 8.51
N ARG A 37 0.99 -5.24 7.76
CA ARG A 37 0.65 -6.48 7.04
C ARG A 37 1.72 -6.88 6.03
N LEU A 38 2.30 -5.91 5.31
CA LEU A 38 3.37 -6.15 4.34
C LEU A 38 4.63 -6.72 5.00
N VAL A 39 5.07 -6.16 6.13
CA VAL A 39 6.26 -6.66 6.82
C VAL A 39 6.02 -7.99 7.54
N SER A 40 4.76 -8.29 7.85
CA SER A 40 4.36 -9.52 8.55
C SER A 40 4.24 -10.75 7.65
N GLN A 41 4.25 -10.60 6.32
CA GLN A 41 4.13 -11.72 5.37
C GLN A 41 5.15 -12.84 5.57
N LYS A 42 6.35 -12.52 6.09
CA LYS A 42 7.40 -13.50 6.36
C LYS A 42 7.12 -14.41 7.56
N PHE A 43 6.10 -14.11 8.35
CA PHE A 43 5.71 -14.87 9.54
C PHE A 43 4.47 -15.72 9.30
N GLU A 44 3.96 -15.77 8.07
CA GLU A 44 2.87 -16.68 7.72
C GLU A 44 3.30 -18.14 7.89
N ASP A 45 2.35 -19.00 8.30
CA ASP A 45 2.61 -20.41 8.54
C ASP A 45 2.40 -21.23 7.25
N PRO A 46 3.44 -21.87 6.69
CA PRO A 46 3.30 -22.74 5.52
C PRO A 46 2.29 -23.88 5.72
N ALA A 47 1.99 -24.28 6.96
CA ALA A 47 0.99 -25.31 7.26
C ALA A 47 -0.45 -24.89 6.90
N GLU A 48 -0.73 -23.59 6.73
CA GLU A 48 -2.03 -23.10 6.26
C GLU A 48 -2.32 -23.46 4.79
N GLY A 49 -1.28 -23.82 4.02
CA GLY A 49 -1.39 -24.24 2.63
C GLY A 49 -1.27 -23.11 1.61
N GLU A 50 -0.82 -23.45 0.40
CA GLU A 50 -0.50 -22.48 -0.66
C GLU A 50 -1.69 -21.60 -1.03
N ASP A 51 -2.86 -22.20 -1.28
CA ASP A 51 -4.06 -21.48 -1.71
C ASP A 51 -4.47 -20.39 -0.71
N VAL A 52 -4.36 -20.68 0.59
CA VAL A 52 -4.70 -19.74 1.67
C VAL A 52 -3.71 -18.57 1.69
N LEU A 53 -2.42 -18.87 1.62
CA LEU A 53 -1.37 -17.85 1.64
C LEU A 53 -1.41 -16.96 0.40
N VAL A 54 -1.62 -17.55 -0.78
CA VAL A 54 -1.77 -16.81 -2.04
C VAL A 54 -2.99 -15.89 -1.97
N ALA A 55 -4.14 -16.37 -1.49
CA ALA A 55 -5.33 -15.53 -1.31
C ALA A 55 -5.08 -14.36 -0.34
N LYS A 56 -4.37 -14.60 0.77
CA LYS A 56 -4.00 -13.57 1.75
C LYS A 56 -3.09 -12.50 1.14
N PHE A 57 -2.10 -12.91 0.34
CA PHE A 57 -1.19 -11.99 -0.35
C PHE A 57 -1.86 -11.23 -1.49
N GLN A 58 -2.75 -11.87 -2.23
CA GLN A 58 -3.57 -11.22 -3.26
C GLN A 58 -4.48 -10.15 -2.63
N LYS A 59 -5.13 -10.47 -1.50
CA LYS A 59 -5.93 -9.49 -0.77
C LYS A 59 -5.08 -8.29 -0.32
N LEU A 60 -3.88 -8.52 0.21
CA LEU A 60 -2.99 -7.42 0.58
C LEU A 60 -2.59 -6.57 -0.64
N HIS A 61 -2.31 -7.21 -1.78
CA HIS A 61 -2.01 -6.52 -3.02
C HIS A 61 -3.16 -5.60 -3.45
N ASP A 62 -4.39 -6.09 -3.42
CA ASP A 62 -5.56 -5.32 -3.85
C ASP A 62 -5.92 -4.21 -2.85
N ASP A 63 -5.79 -4.48 -1.55
CA ASP A 63 -5.95 -3.49 -0.49
C ASP A 63 -4.94 -2.33 -0.64
N LEU A 64 -3.70 -2.62 -1.04
CA LEU A 64 -2.69 -1.60 -1.34
C LEU A 64 -3.12 -0.70 -2.51
N ILE A 65 -3.59 -1.28 -3.62
CA ILE A 65 -4.08 -0.51 -4.77
C ILE A 65 -5.22 0.43 -4.35
N ALA A 66 -6.22 -0.11 -3.64
CA ALA A 66 -7.37 0.67 -3.18
C ALA A 66 -6.93 1.81 -2.26
N ALA A 67 -6.04 1.54 -1.31
CA ALA A 67 -5.62 2.55 -0.35
C ALA A 67 -4.79 3.67 -0.98
N PHE A 68 -3.93 3.37 -1.96
CA PHE A 68 -3.21 4.43 -2.70
C PHE A 68 -4.13 5.27 -3.58
N ARG A 69 -5.18 4.68 -4.18
CA ARG A 69 -6.21 5.46 -4.89
C ARG A 69 -6.94 6.42 -3.95
N ASN A 70 -7.39 5.92 -2.80
CA ASN A 70 -8.07 6.74 -1.79
C ASN A 70 -7.15 7.87 -1.28
N LEU A 71 -5.86 7.58 -1.09
CA LEU A 71 -4.88 8.59 -0.70
C LEU A 71 -4.72 9.70 -1.74
N GLU A 72 -4.70 9.36 -3.03
CA GLU A 72 -4.65 10.33 -4.13
C GLU A 72 -5.94 11.17 -4.19
N ASP A 73 -7.11 10.55 -3.99
CA ASP A 73 -8.40 11.25 -3.99
C ASP A 73 -8.56 12.20 -2.79
N GLU A 74 -8.05 11.84 -1.61
CA GLU A 74 -8.01 12.72 -0.43
C GLU A 74 -7.04 13.91 -0.58
N ALA A 75 -6.00 13.76 -1.40
CA ALA A 75 -4.95 14.75 -1.58
C ALA A 75 -5.25 15.77 -2.70
N ARG A 76 -6.28 15.52 -3.51
CA ARG A 76 -6.75 16.41 -4.59
C ARG A 76 -7.69 17.48 -4.05
#